data_AF-A0AAQ5YHF8-F1
#
_entry.id   AF-A0AAQ5YHF8-F1
#
_cell.length_a   1.000
_cell.length_b   1.000
_cell.length_c   1.000
_cell.angle_alpha   90.00
_cell.angle_beta   90.00
_cell.angle_gamma   90.00
#
_symmetry.space_group_name_H-M   'P 1'
#
loop_
_entity.id
_entity.type
_entity.pdbx_description
1 polymer ?
#
loop_
_entity_poly.entity_id
_entity_poly.type
_entity_poly.pdbx_seq_one_letter_code
_entity_poly.pdbx_strand_id
1 'polypeptide(L)'
;MKHDLQELRMKGPKTFGRQYGERKCACCQSPLGKLWNSGAVCCGCSHRICSMCRVGAMKWKCKVCHAYREVKIRSGDWFLEEKAKKFPITTDKYETVGEELLKTYNVLSHISVVPPTPPPHLDYQILGRSG
;
A
#
# COMPACT_ATOMS: atom_id res chain seq x y z
N MET A 1 1.93 -1.80 14.72
CA MET A 1 1.87 -0.45 14.10
C MET A 1 0.70 -0.33 13.11
N LYS A 2 -0.56 -0.49 13.57
CA LYS A 2 -1.77 -0.25 12.76
C LYS A 2 -2.65 0.87 13.33
N HIS A 3 -2.32 1.41 14.50
CA HIS A 3 -3.18 2.33 15.24
C HIS A 3 -2.98 3.80 14.81
N ASP A 4 -1.79 4.20 14.36
CA ASP A 4 -1.50 5.62 14.08
C ASP A 4 -2.17 6.17 12.81
N LEU A 5 -2.60 5.28 11.90
CA LEU A 5 -3.33 5.65 10.68
C LEU A 5 -4.82 5.89 10.91
N GLN A 6 -5.41 5.30 11.97
CA GLN A 6 -6.83 5.47 12.28
C GLN A 6 -7.09 6.81 12.98
N GLU A 7 -6.18 7.30 13.80
CA GLU A 7 -6.35 8.58 14.51
C GLU A 7 -6.39 9.78 13.55
N LEU A 8 -5.67 9.70 12.42
CA LEU A 8 -5.76 10.69 11.35
C LEU A 8 -7.10 10.61 10.57
N ARG A 9 -7.78 9.47 10.62
CA ARG A 9 -9.05 9.21 9.92
C ARG A 9 -10.27 9.57 10.76
N MET A 10 -10.14 9.61 12.09
CA MET A 10 -11.23 9.90 13.04
C MET A 10 -11.52 11.41 13.25
N LYS A 11 -10.69 12.31 12.69
CA LYS A 11 -11.02 13.75 12.57
C LYS A 11 -11.56 14.09 11.18
N GLY A 12 -12.43 13.22 10.65
CA GLY A 12 -13.30 13.57 9.53
C GLY A 12 -14.21 14.77 9.92
N PRO A 13 -14.52 15.67 8.97
CA PRO A 13 -15.20 16.92 9.28
C PRO A 13 -16.64 16.66 9.72
N LYS A 14 -16.98 17.08 10.95
CA LYS A 14 -18.38 17.26 11.35
C LYS A 14 -19.00 18.27 10.39
N THR A 15 -19.84 17.80 9.47
CA THR A 15 -20.62 18.62 8.56
C THR A 15 -21.64 19.44 9.34
N PHE A 16 -21.29 20.68 9.66
CA PHE A 16 -22.25 21.70 10.07
C PHE A 16 -22.05 22.93 9.19
N GLY A 17 -23.02 23.18 8.31
CA GLY A 17 -23.27 24.48 7.69
C GLY A 17 -22.35 24.87 6.54
N ARG A 18 -22.94 24.95 5.33
CA ARG A 18 -22.37 25.72 4.21
C ARG A 18 -22.05 27.15 4.67
N GLN A 19 -20.77 27.47 4.85
CA GLN A 19 -20.29 28.85 4.85
C GLN A 19 -19.72 29.11 3.45
N TYR A 20 -20.58 29.61 2.56
CA TYR A 20 -20.19 30.06 1.21
C TYR A 20 -19.37 31.36 1.35
N GLY A 21 -18.10 31.24 1.76
CA GLY A 21 -17.25 32.41 1.97
C GLY A 21 -15.83 32.09 2.44
N GLU A 22 -15.64 31.08 3.28
CA GLU A 22 -14.33 30.73 3.83
C GLU A 22 -13.78 29.45 3.20
N ARG A 23 -12.73 29.61 2.38
CA ARG A 23 -11.91 28.46 1.95
C ARG A 23 -11.07 28.05 3.15
N LYS A 24 -11.13 26.78 3.58
CA LYS A 24 -10.32 26.26 4.69
C LYS A 24 -9.25 25.29 4.17
N CYS A 25 -8.11 25.24 4.84
CA CYS A 25 -7.08 24.24 4.56
C CYS A 25 -7.62 22.84 4.88
N ALA A 26 -7.56 21.90 3.94
CA ALA A 26 -8.04 20.54 4.18
C ALA A 26 -7.24 19.76 5.24
N CYS A 27 -6.03 20.21 5.59
CA CYS A 27 -5.15 19.55 6.56
C CYS A 27 -5.28 20.13 7.98
N CYS A 28 -5.23 21.45 8.14
CA CYS A 28 -5.26 22.11 9.45
C CYS A 28 -6.54 22.90 9.72
N GLN A 29 -7.47 22.94 8.76
CA GLN A 29 -8.75 23.65 8.82
C GLN A 29 -8.67 25.17 9.01
N SER A 30 -7.46 25.75 9.09
CA SER A 30 -7.26 27.20 9.14
C SER A 30 -7.88 27.88 7.91
N PRO A 31 -8.46 29.07 8.08
CA PRO A 31 -9.00 29.84 6.96
C PRO A 31 -7.88 30.23 6.00
N LEU A 32 -8.19 30.17 4.71
CA LEU A 32 -7.33 30.58 3.61
C LEU A 32 -7.80 31.95 3.15
N GLY A 33 -6.87 32.89 3.06
CA GLY A 33 -7.16 34.24 2.61
C GLY A 33 -7.49 34.29 1.11
N LYS A 34 -8.02 35.43 0.65
CA LYS A 34 -8.21 35.69 -0.79
C LYS A 34 -6.94 36.24 -1.45
N LEU A 35 -6.21 37.09 -0.72
CA LEU A 35 -4.98 37.77 -1.19
C LEU A 35 -3.70 37.10 -0.69
N TRP A 36 -3.63 36.82 0.62
CA TRP A 36 -2.48 36.18 1.26
C TRP A 36 -2.85 34.75 1.67
N ASN A 37 -2.01 33.77 1.31
CA ASN A 37 -2.24 32.35 1.61
C ASN A 37 -3.60 31.81 1.09
N SER A 38 -3.88 32.02 -0.19
CA SER A 38 -5.05 31.48 -0.90
C SER A 38 -5.08 29.95 -1.00
N GLY A 39 -4.02 29.30 -0.53
CA GLY A 39 -3.78 27.88 -0.58
C GLY A 39 -3.51 27.38 -1.99
N ALA A 40 -2.91 26.20 -2.09
CA ALA A 40 -2.66 25.50 -3.34
C ALA A 40 -3.33 24.13 -3.34
N VAL A 41 -3.58 23.58 -4.52
CA VAL A 41 -4.14 22.24 -4.67
C VAL A 41 -3.03 21.20 -4.51
N CYS A 42 -3.29 20.16 -3.71
CA CYS A 42 -2.38 19.03 -3.51
C CYS A 42 -2.35 18.13 -4.75
N CYS A 43 -1.16 17.79 -5.27
CA CYS A 43 -1.00 16.87 -6.40
C CYS A 43 -1.38 15.41 -6.09
N GLY A 44 -1.67 15.07 -4.83
CA GLY A 44 -2.03 13.70 -4.42
C GLY A 44 -3.54 13.50 -4.24
N CYS A 45 -4.23 14.42 -3.58
CA CYS A 45 -5.64 14.29 -3.22
C CYS A 45 -6.54 15.40 -3.77
N SER A 46 -6.00 16.33 -4.57
CA SER A 46 -6.73 17.45 -5.18
C SER A 46 -7.44 18.40 -4.18
N HIS A 47 -7.14 18.31 -2.89
CA HIS A 47 -7.63 19.24 -1.87
C HIS A 47 -6.75 20.48 -1.74
N ARG A 48 -7.37 21.60 -1.35
CA ARG A 48 -6.69 22.88 -1.13
C ARG A 48 -6.05 22.93 0.26
N ILE A 49 -4.79 23.35 0.31
CA ILE A 49 -3.96 23.38 1.54
C ILE A 49 -3.21 24.70 1.68
N CYS A 50 -2.97 25.13 2.92
CA CYS A 50 -2.18 26.32 3.22
C CYS A 50 -0.68 26.10 2.95
N SER A 51 0.09 27.17 2.88
CA SER A 51 1.55 27.14 2.66
C SER A 51 2.29 26.20 3.63
N MET A 52 1.93 26.24 4.91
CA MET A 52 2.55 25.45 5.99
C MET A 52 2.21 23.95 5.96
N CYS A 53 1.17 23.56 5.22
CA CYS A 53 0.76 22.16 5.05
C CYS A 53 1.30 21.53 3.76
N ARG A 54 2.01 22.29 2.92
CA ARG A 54 2.69 21.80 1.72
C ARG A 54 4.03 21.18 2.08
N VAL A 55 4.37 20.10 1.38
CA VAL A 55 5.67 19.43 1.46
C VAL A 55 6.20 19.21 0.05
N GLY A 56 7.47 19.54 -0.19
CA GLY A 56 8.14 19.46 -1.49
C GLY A 56 8.14 20.78 -2.28
N ALA A 57 9.08 20.92 -3.23
CA ALA A 57 9.30 22.15 -3.98
C ALA A 57 8.45 22.26 -5.26
N MET A 58 8.57 21.30 -6.19
CA MET A 58 7.99 21.42 -7.54
C MET A 58 6.67 20.65 -7.72
N LYS A 59 6.56 19.45 -7.12
CA LYS A 59 5.33 18.64 -7.08
C LYS A 59 4.89 18.46 -5.63
N TRP A 60 4.43 19.55 -5.01
CA TRP A 60 4.06 19.53 -3.60
C TRP A 60 2.85 18.65 -3.31
N LYS A 61 2.85 18.06 -2.13
CA LYS A 61 1.72 17.30 -1.58
C LYS A 61 1.37 17.82 -0.20
N CYS A 62 0.17 17.51 0.27
CA CYS A 62 -0.18 17.75 1.66
C CYS A 62 0.62 16.81 2.58
N LYS A 63 0.84 17.21 3.84
CA LYS A 63 1.50 16.37 4.85
C LYS A 63 0.90 14.97 4.95
N VAL A 64 -0.43 14.84 4.82
CA VAL A 64 -1.12 13.54 4.84
C VAL A 64 -0.72 12.66 3.66
N CYS A 65 -0.77 13.19 2.43
CA CYS A 65 -0.34 12.47 1.23
C CYS A 65 1.16 12.13 1.27
N HIS A 66 1.96 13.01 1.87
CA HIS A 66 3.39 12.75 2.09
C HIS A 66 3.60 11.58 3.06
N ALA A 67 2.95 11.60 4.23
CA ALA A 67 3.01 10.52 5.21
C ALA A 67 2.49 9.19 4.64
N TYR A 68 1.39 9.21 3.89
CA TYR A 68 0.88 8.01 3.22
C TYR A 68 1.90 7.40 2.25
N ARG A 69 2.61 8.24 1.49
CA ARG A 69 3.68 7.78 0.60
C ARG A 69 4.84 7.17 1.38
N GLU A 70 5.28 7.80 2.46
CA GLU A 70 6.34 7.27 3.33
C GLU A 70 5.98 5.88 3.87
N VAL A 71 4.75 5.70 4.35
CA VAL A 71 4.28 4.41 4.84
C VAL A 71 4.28 3.37 3.72
N LYS A 72 3.72 3.68 2.54
CA LYS A 72 3.71 2.79 1.37
C LYS A 72 5.12 2.36 0.95
N ILE A 73 6.11 3.24 1.09
CA ILE A 73 7.52 2.93 0.79
C ILE A 73 8.08 1.97 1.83
N ARG A 74 7.94 2.30 3.12
CA ARG A 74 8.50 1.52 4.23
C ARG A 74 7.84 0.16 4.41
N SER A 75 6.55 0.02 4.09
CA SER A 75 5.84 -1.27 4.14
C SER A 75 6.23 -2.19 2.98
N GLY A 76 6.84 -1.67 1.91
CA GLY A 76 7.08 -2.43 0.69
C GLY A 76 5.85 -2.55 -0.22
N ASP A 77 4.72 -1.94 0.12
CA ASP A 77 3.50 -1.99 -0.70
C ASP A 77 3.73 -1.41 -2.10
N TRP A 78 4.64 -0.44 -2.23
CA TRP A 78 5.05 0.10 -3.53
C TRP A 78 5.61 -0.99 -4.47
N PHE A 79 6.33 -1.98 -3.93
CA PHE A 79 6.93 -3.06 -4.70
C PHE A 79 5.87 -4.08 -5.13
N LEU A 80 4.91 -4.39 -4.26
CA LEU A 80 3.80 -5.27 -4.60
C LEU A 80 2.94 -4.69 -5.72
N GLU A 81 2.68 -3.38 -5.69
CA GLU A 81 1.97 -2.67 -6.74
C GLU A 81 2.73 -2.75 -8.09
N GLU A 82 4.05 -2.55 -8.08
CA GLU A 82 4.88 -2.69 -9.29
C GLU A 82 4.94 -4.13 -9.82
N LYS A 83 5.05 -5.12 -8.92
CA LYS A 83 4.99 -6.54 -9.29
C LYS A 83 3.65 -6.88 -9.94
N ALA A 84 2.53 -6.38 -9.40
CA ALA A 84 1.20 -6.63 -9.94
C ALA A 84 0.99 -5.99 -11.33
N LYS A 85 1.61 -4.84 -11.61
CA LYS A 85 1.60 -4.24 -12.95
C LYS A 85 2.41 -5.06 -13.95
N LYS A 86 3.56 -5.59 -13.52
CA LYS A 86 4.45 -6.40 -14.38
C LYS A 86 3.91 -7.81 -14.62
N PHE A 87 3.27 -8.39 -13.61
CA PHE A 87 2.66 -9.70 -13.63
C PHE A 87 1.19 -9.56 -13.26
N PRO A 88 0.33 -9.13 -14.20
CA PRO A 88 -1.09 -9.12 -13.96
C PRO A 88 -1.49 -10.55 -13.60
N ILE A 89 -2.20 -10.71 -12.48
CA ILE A 89 -2.79 -11.99 -12.11
C ILE A 89 -3.91 -12.21 -13.13
N THR A 90 -3.59 -12.81 -14.26
CA THR A 90 -4.60 -13.41 -15.12
C THR A 90 -5.14 -14.58 -14.32
N THR A 91 -6.41 -14.52 -13.94
CA THR A 91 -7.18 -15.68 -13.51
C THR A 91 -7.43 -16.67 -14.65
N ASP A 92 -6.75 -16.50 -15.79
CA ASP A 92 -6.50 -17.61 -16.69
C ASP A 92 -5.52 -18.53 -15.99
N LYS A 93 -5.98 -19.75 -15.73
CA LYS A 93 -5.17 -20.85 -15.22
C LYS A 93 -3.92 -20.91 -16.09
N TYR A 94 -2.79 -20.45 -15.57
CA TYR A 94 -1.51 -20.70 -16.23
C TYR A 94 -1.31 -22.20 -16.08
N GLU A 95 -1.75 -22.97 -17.06
CA GLU A 95 -1.44 -24.38 -17.07
C GLU A 95 0.07 -24.46 -17.25
N THR A 96 0.79 -24.71 -16.17
CA THR A 96 2.24 -24.87 -16.28
C THR A 96 2.52 -26.12 -17.11
N VAL A 97 3.64 -26.15 -17.82
CA VAL A 97 4.10 -27.39 -18.49
C VAL A 97 4.12 -28.57 -17.50
N GLY A 98 4.38 -28.32 -16.22
CA GLY A 98 4.26 -29.32 -15.15
C GLY A 98 2.83 -29.81 -14.90
N GLU A 99 1.84 -28.92 -14.88
CA GLU A 99 0.42 -29.28 -14.74
C GLU A 99 -0.10 -30.07 -15.95
N GLU A 100 0.32 -29.71 -17.17
CA GLU A 100 -0.02 -30.41 -18.41
C GLU A 100 0.60 -31.83 -18.44
N LEU A 101 1.87 -31.95 -18.06
CA LEU A 101 2.55 -33.24 -17.92
C LEU A 101 1.86 -34.11 -16.87
N LEU A 102 1.51 -33.56 -15.69
CA LEU A 102 0.83 -34.30 -14.63
C LEU A 102 -0.52 -34.85 -15.09
N LYS A 103 -1.32 -34.07 -15.83
CA LYS A 103 -2.59 -34.55 -16.41
C LYS A 103 -2.36 -35.72 -17.37
N THR A 104 -1.36 -35.61 -18.24
CA THR A 104 -1.02 -36.62 -19.23
C THR A 104 -0.58 -37.94 -18.57
N TYR A 105 0.29 -37.87 -17.55
CA TYR A 105 0.71 -39.05 -16.79
C TYR A 105 -0.44 -39.68 -15.99
N ASN A 106 -1.36 -38.88 -15.43
CA ASN A 106 -2.51 -39.39 -14.69
C ASN A 106 -3.47 -40.20 -15.59
N VAL A 107 -3.65 -39.76 -16.84
CA VAL A 107 -4.48 -40.47 -17.84
C VAL A 107 -3.82 -41.76 -18.32
N LEU A 108 -2.49 -41.78 -18.45
CA LEU A 108 -1.75 -42.90 -19.05
C LEU A 108 -1.30 -43.99 -18.06
N SER A 109 -1.47 -43.81 -16.75
CA SER A 109 -0.83 -44.70 -15.79
C SER A 109 -1.81 -45.34 -14.79
N HIS A 110 -1.72 -46.68 -14.69
CA HIS A 110 -2.11 -47.45 -13.50
C HIS A 110 -1.11 -47.25 -12.34
N ILE A 111 -0.27 -46.21 -12.40
CA ILE A 111 0.86 -46.00 -11.52
C ILE A 111 0.52 -44.80 -10.64
N SER A 112 0.36 -45.06 -9.34
CA SER A 112 0.17 -44.01 -8.35
C SER A 112 1.43 -43.14 -8.29
N VAL A 113 1.36 -41.89 -8.74
CA VAL A 113 2.42 -40.90 -8.52
C VAL A 113 2.48 -40.61 -7.02
N VAL A 114 3.45 -41.20 -6.32
CA VAL A 114 3.68 -40.94 -4.90
C VAL A 114 4.40 -39.59 -4.80
N PRO A 115 3.89 -38.62 -4.03
CA PRO A 115 4.58 -37.35 -3.84
C PRO A 115 5.97 -37.61 -3.24
N PRO A 116 7.00 -36.81 -3.62
CA PRO A 116 8.34 -37.00 -3.09
C PRO A 116 8.30 -36.88 -1.56
N THR A 117 8.87 -37.88 -0.88
CA THR A 117 8.97 -37.88 0.57
C THR A 117 9.63 -36.58 1.03
N PRO A 118 9.00 -35.78 1.91
CA PRO A 118 9.61 -34.55 2.39
C PRO A 118 10.97 -34.88 3.03
N PRO A 119 12.02 -34.07 2.75
CA PRO A 119 13.32 -34.30 3.35
C PRO A 119 13.17 -34.28 4.89
N PRO A 120 13.90 -35.15 5.61
CA PRO A 120 13.81 -35.21 7.06
C PRO A 120 14.08 -33.83 7.65
N HIS A 121 13.20 -33.39 8.55
CA HIS A 121 13.37 -32.14 9.29
C HIS A 121 14.65 -32.25 10.11
N LEU A 122 15.73 -31.62 9.65
CA LEU A 122 16.96 -31.57 10.42
C LEU A 122 16.77 -30.54 11.53
N ASP A 123 16.41 -31.02 12.73
CA ASP A 123 16.44 -30.20 13.93
C ASP A 123 17.90 -29.81 14.22
N TYR A 124 18.31 -28.64 13.72
CA TYR A 124 19.53 -27.99 14.18
C TYR A 124 19.31 -27.58 15.64
N GLN A 125 19.68 -28.46 16.57
CA GLN A 125 19.93 -28.04 17.94
C GLN A 125 21.05 -27.01 17.91
N ILE A 126 20.67 -25.75 18.14
CA ILE A 126 21.58 -24.64 18.37
C ILE A 126 22.43 -25.03 19.59
N LEU A 127 23.66 -25.48 19.35
CA LEU A 127 24.67 -25.60 20.39
C LEU A 127 25.01 -24.16 20.82
N GLY A 128 24.33 -23.72 21.88
CA GLY A 128 24.60 -22.47 22.56
C GLY A 128 26.05 -22.44 22.99
N ARG A 129 26.85 -21.61 22.31
CA ARG A 129 28.17 -21.21 22.80
C ARG A 129 27.93 -20.15 23.87
N SER A 130 28.03 -20.56 25.13
CA SER A 130 28.11 -19.67 26.29
C SER A 130 29.00 -20.35 27.32
N GLY A 131 30.13 -19.72 27.62
CA GLY A 131 31.20 -20.21 28.50
C GLY A 131 32.55 -19.79 27.97
#